data_AF-A0A7S1BX20-F1
#
_entry.id   AF-A0A7S1BX20-F1
#
_cell.length_a   1.000
_cell.length_b   1.000
_cell.length_c   1.000
_cell.angle_alpha   90.00
_cell.angle_beta   90.00
_cell.angle_gamma   90.00
#
_symmetry.space_group_name_H-M   'P 1'
#
loop_
_entity.id
_entity.type
_entity.pdbx_description
1 polymer ?
#
loop_
_entity_poly.entity_id
_entity_poly.type
_entity_poly.pdbx_seq_one_letter_code
_entity_poly.pdbx_strand_id
1 'polypeptide(L)'
;PSQIPSTNPSKHPSFVLTSVYFGDSEYTLNPTPLTWLQHEAQAVSWGGHLASVTSVEENNFIQSLLGSDEVWLGAEKAGSSGNFYWTDRTSWKYDSFGSG
;
A
#
# COMPACT_ATOMS: atom_id res chain seq x y z
N PRO A 1 -22.68 -6.86 -12.77
CA PRO A 1 -21.66 -7.91 -13.01
C PRO A 1 -20.26 -7.32 -12.85
N SER A 2 -19.78 -7.28 -11.60
CA SER A 2 -18.45 -6.76 -11.27
C SER A 2 -17.38 -7.71 -11.80
N GLN A 3 -16.64 -7.26 -12.81
CA GLN A 3 -15.45 -7.94 -13.28
C GLN A 3 -14.37 -7.76 -12.22
N ILE A 4 -14.07 -8.83 -11.48
CA ILE A 4 -12.87 -8.87 -10.64
C ILE A 4 -11.69 -8.91 -11.63
N PRO A 5 -10.73 -7.97 -11.58
CA PRO A 5 -9.56 -8.04 -12.44
C PRO A 5 -8.86 -9.37 -12.20
N SER A 6 -8.53 -10.08 -13.27
CA SER A 6 -7.85 -11.37 -13.23
C SER A 6 -6.43 -11.21 -12.68
N THR A 7 -6.28 -11.15 -11.36
CA THR A 7 -4.97 -11.22 -10.72
C THR A 7 -4.46 -12.65 -10.88
N ASN A 8 -3.31 -12.78 -11.53
CA ASN A 8 -2.68 -14.07 -11.80
C ASN A 8 -2.23 -14.66 -10.43
N PRO A 9 -2.89 -15.70 -9.91
CA PRO A 9 -2.65 -16.17 -8.54
C PRO A 9 -1.23 -16.72 -8.35
N SER A 10 -0.53 -17.03 -9.44
CA SER A 10 0.81 -17.63 -9.41
C SER A 10 1.94 -16.69 -8.95
N LYS A 11 1.69 -15.39 -8.80
CA LYS A 11 2.69 -14.43 -8.28
C LYS A 11 2.56 -14.15 -6.78
N HIS A 12 1.43 -14.47 -6.16
CA HIS A 12 1.20 -14.22 -4.75
C HIS A 12 1.68 -15.44 -3.93
N PRO A 13 2.50 -15.25 -2.89
CA PRO A 13 2.88 -16.35 -2.03
C PRO A 13 1.66 -16.84 -1.26
N SER A 14 1.63 -18.15 -0.97
CA SER A 14 0.52 -18.87 -0.33
C SER A 14 0.13 -18.38 1.09
N PHE A 15 0.80 -17.34 1.59
CA PHE A 15 0.59 -16.72 2.90
C PHE A 15 -0.22 -15.43 2.84
N VAL A 16 -0.61 -14.96 1.64
CA VAL A 16 -1.49 -13.80 1.48
C VAL A 16 -2.88 -14.16 1.97
N LEU A 17 -3.24 -13.64 3.15
CA LEU A 17 -4.50 -14.01 3.82
C LEU A 17 -5.72 -13.36 3.17
N THR A 18 -5.56 -12.16 2.58
CA THR A 18 -6.64 -11.38 1.99
C THR A 18 -6.12 -10.41 0.93
N SER A 19 -6.50 -10.62 -0.33
CA SER A 19 -6.50 -9.56 -1.34
C SER A 19 -7.82 -8.79 -1.23
N VAL A 20 -7.75 -7.48 -1.09
CA VAL A 20 -8.92 -6.58 -1.06
C VAL A 20 -8.73 -5.47 -2.06
N TYR A 21 -9.83 -4.98 -2.63
CA TYR A 21 -9.78 -3.94 -3.66
C TYR A 21 -10.37 -2.65 -3.13
N PHE A 22 -9.70 -1.54 -3.42
CA PHE A 22 -10.21 -0.20 -3.19
C PHE A 22 -9.98 0.64 -4.45
N GLY A 23 -11.07 1.07 -5.09
CA GLY A 23 -11.02 1.64 -6.43
C GLY A 23 -10.51 0.61 -7.45
N ASP A 24 -9.49 0.99 -8.21
CA ASP A 24 -8.83 0.15 -9.23
C ASP A 24 -7.57 -0.56 -8.69
N SER A 25 -7.27 -0.42 -7.39
CA SER A 25 -6.06 -0.95 -6.76
C SER A 25 -6.34 -2.20 -5.92
N GLU A 26 -5.44 -3.18 -5.99
CA GLU A 26 -5.43 -4.37 -5.13
C GLU A 26 -4.48 -4.14 -3.95
N TYR A 27 -4.95 -4.43 -2.74
CA TYR A 27 -4.21 -4.35 -1.50
C TYR A 27 -4.09 -5.74 -0.90
N THR A 28 -2.91 -6.06 -0.40
CA THR A 28 -2.60 -7.34 0.22
C THR A 28 -1.88 -7.09 1.54
N LEU A 29 -2.34 -7.71 2.61
CA LEU A 29 -1.65 -7.67 3.89
C LEU A 29 -0.59 -8.78 3.96
N ASN A 30 0.65 -8.38 4.28
CA ASN A 30 1.71 -9.31 4.63
C ASN A 30 1.94 -9.26 6.16
N PRO A 31 1.52 -10.29 6.92
CA PRO A 31 1.66 -10.29 8.38
C PRO A 31 3.09 -10.63 8.86
N THR A 32 4.04 -10.84 7.93
CA THR A 32 5.40 -11.25 8.30
C THR A 32 6.14 -10.09 8.96
N PRO A 33 6.79 -10.28 10.13
CA PRO A 33 7.54 -9.23 10.79
C PRO A 33 8.88 -8.97 10.06
N LEU A 34 8.82 -8.23 8.95
CA LEU A 34 9.97 -7.82 8.15
C LEU A 34 10.24 -6.31 8.29
N THR A 35 11.44 -5.90 7.92
CA THR A 35 11.77 -4.47 7.81
C THR A 35 11.01 -3.81 6.66
N TRP A 36 10.87 -2.48 6.69
CA TRP A 36 10.25 -1.72 5.60
C TRP A 36 10.85 -2.05 4.22
N LEU A 37 12.19 -2.09 4.14
CA LEU A 37 12.91 -2.39 2.89
C LEU A 37 12.60 -3.80 2.37
N GLN A 38 12.47 -4.78 3.27
CA GLN A 38 12.12 -6.15 2.90
C GLN A 38 10.67 -6.27 2.42
N HIS A 39 9.74 -5.54 3.03
CA HIS A 39 8.36 -5.49 2.56
C HIS A 39 8.24 -4.84 1.18
N GLU A 40 8.94 -3.73 0.93
CA GLU A 40 9.00 -3.09 -0.40
C GLU A 40 9.61 -4.05 -1.43
N ALA A 41 10.74 -4.69 -1.13
CA ALA A 41 11.36 -5.66 -2.03
C ALA A 41 10.41 -6.84 -2.35
N GLN A 42 9.60 -7.26 -1.38
CA GLN A 42 8.62 -8.32 -1.57
C GLN A 42 7.42 -7.87 -2.40
N ALA A 43 6.92 -6.65 -2.17
CA ALA A 43 5.87 -6.06 -3.00
C ALA A 43 6.32 -5.90 -4.46
N VAL A 44 7.55 -5.43 -4.68
CA VAL A 44 8.18 -5.35 -6.01
C VAL A 44 8.30 -6.72 -6.67
N SER A 45 8.66 -7.75 -5.90
CA SER A 45 8.70 -9.14 -6.38
C SER A 45 7.32 -9.64 -6.84
N TRP A 46 6.24 -9.16 -6.21
CA TRP A 46 4.86 -9.46 -6.61
C TRP A 46 4.39 -8.61 -7.80
N GLY A 47 5.17 -7.61 -8.21
CA GLY A 47 4.83 -6.69 -9.29
C GLY A 47 4.04 -5.46 -8.85
N GLY A 48 4.03 -5.18 -7.54
CA GLY A 48 3.46 -3.97 -6.95
C GLY A 48 4.48 -3.22 -6.09
N HIS A 49 3.99 -2.45 -5.14
CA HIS A 49 4.80 -1.65 -4.20
C HIS A 49 4.06 -1.59 -2.86
N LEU A 50 4.73 -1.14 -1.80
CA LEU A 50 4.03 -0.82 -0.56
C LEU A 50 2.92 0.22 -0.82
N ALA A 51 1.80 0.05 -0.13
CA ALA A 51 0.60 0.85 -0.39
C ALA A 51 0.84 2.35 -0.16
N SER A 52 0.38 3.16 -1.12
CA SER A 52 0.21 4.60 -0.96
C SER A 52 -1.09 4.93 -0.25
N VAL A 53 -1.14 6.07 0.44
CA VAL A 53 -2.39 6.64 0.94
C VAL A 53 -2.59 8.01 0.31
N THR A 54 -3.59 8.11 -0.55
CA THR A 54 -3.86 9.29 -1.38
C THR A 54 -5.19 9.96 -1.09
N SER A 55 -6.01 9.38 -0.21
CA SER A 55 -7.32 9.92 0.21
C SER A 55 -7.67 9.53 1.64
N VAL A 56 -8.58 10.30 2.27
CA VAL A 56 -9.13 9.97 3.60
C VAL A 56 -9.84 8.63 3.55
N GLU A 57 -10.58 8.38 2.47
CA GLU A 57 -11.37 7.18 2.26
C GLU A 57 -10.45 5.95 2.17
N GLU A 58 -9.32 6.06 1.47
CA GLU A 58 -8.30 5.02 1.40
C GLU A 58 -7.63 4.77 2.76
N ASN A 59 -7.30 5.84 3.50
CA ASN A 59 -6.78 5.70 4.86
C ASN A 59 -7.76 4.97 5.78
N ASN A 60 -9.05 5.36 5.75
CA ASN A 60 -10.08 4.72 6.56
C ASN A 60 -10.31 3.26 6.15
N PHE A 61 -10.25 2.97 4.85
CA PHE A 61 -10.31 1.61 4.34
C PHE A 61 -9.16 0.76 4.88
N ILE A 62 -7.92 1.25 4.79
CA ILE A 62 -6.74 0.55 5.34
C ILE A 62 -6.89 0.35 6.85
N GLN A 63 -7.25 1.40 7.61
CA GLN A 63 -7.46 1.26 9.06
C GLN A 63 -8.56 0.23 9.40
N SER A 64 -9.62 0.14 8.60
CA SER A 64 -10.67 -0.87 8.80
C SER A 64 -10.19 -2.30 8.59
N LEU A 65 -9.16 -2.51 7.76
CA LEU A 65 -8.56 -3.82 7.51
C LEU A 65 -7.58 -4.22 8.62
N LEU A 66 -6.87 -3.25 9.19
CA LEU A 66 -5.83 -3.46 10.19
C LEU A 66 -6.39 -3.52 11.61
N GLY A 67 -7.53 -2.88 11.86
CA GLY A 67 -8.07 -2.72 13.21
C GLY A 67 -7.13 -1.93 14.11
N SER A 68 -6.35 -2.63 14.91
CA SER A 68 -5.37 -2.07 15.86
C SER A 68 -3.91 -2.36 15.50
N ASP A 69 -3.65 -3.03 14.37
CA ASP A 69 -2.31 -3.43 13.96
C ASP A 69 -1.56 -2.29 13.25
N GLU A 70 -0.27 -2.17 13.53
CA GLU A 70 0.63 -1.24 12.85
C GLU A 70 1.23 -1.89 11.59
N VAL A 71 1.20 -1.18 10.46
CA VAL A 71 1.79 -1.66 9.20
C VAL A 71 2.70 -0.65 8.53
N TRP A 72 3.59 -1.17 7.70
CA TRP A 72 4.42 -0.36 6.82
C TRP A 72 3.64 0.10 5.59
N LEU A 73 3.67 1.40 5.33
CA LEU A 73 3.16 2.02 4.09
C LEU A 73 4.34 2.43 3.20
N GLY A 74 4.09 2.69 1.92
CA GLY A 74 5.12 2.98 0.91
C GLY A 74 5.72 4.38 0.96
N ALA A 75 5.56 5.10 2.06
CA ALA A 75 6.08 6.46 2.19
C ALA A 75 7.59 6.39 2.43
N GLU A 76 8.37 6.81 1.43
CA GLU A 76 9.81 6.97 1.55
C GLU A 76 10.16 8.46 1.62
N LYS A 77 11.16 8.82 2.43
CA LYS A 77 11.63 10.20 2.54
C LYS A 77 12.78 10.43 1.57
N ALA A 78 12.69 11.47 0.72
CA ALA A 78 13.78 11.85 -0.18
C ALA A 78 14.95 12.48 0.58
N GLY A 79 15.82 11.64 1.14
CA GLY A 79 16.98 12.09 1.94
C GLY A 79 16.60 12.71 3.28
N SER A 80 17.59 13.23 4.00
CA SER A 80 17.41 13.71 5.39
C SER A 80 16.45 14.90 5.53
N SER A 81 16.33 15.71 4.47
CA SER A 81 15.59 16.99 4.49
C SER A 81 14.49 17.10 3.43
N GLY A 82 14.27 16.07 2.62
CA GLY A 82 13.30 16.13 1.53
C GLY A 82 11.89 15.72 1.93
N ASN A 83 10.99 15.86 0.95
CA ASN A 83 9.59 15.49 1.07
C ASN A 83 9.42 13.97 1.06
N PHE A 84 8.31 13.50 1.62
CA PHE A 84 7.88 12.12 1.45
C PHE A 84 7.35 11.90 0.04
N TYR A 85 7.61 10.73 -0.51
CA TYR A 85 7.08 10.25 -1.78
C TYR A 85 6.65 8.80 -1.63
N TRP A 86 5.70 8.37 -2.45
CA TRP A 86 5.27 6.99 -2.50
C TRP A 86 6.17 6.19 -3.45
N THR A 87 6.61 5.00 -3.02
CA THR A 87 7.48 4.12 -3.82
C THR A 87 6.81 3.64 -5.11
N ASP A 88 5.47 3.57 -5.11
CA ASP A 88 4.63 3.22 -6.26
C ASP A 88 4.49 4.32 -7.31
N ARG A 89 5.12 5.48 -7.09
CA ARG A 89 5.06 6.69 -7.93
C ARG A 89 3.66 7.28 -8.08
N THR A 90 2.70 6.92 -7.22
CA THR A 90 1.46 7.67 -7.14
C THR A 90 1.78 9.12 -6.79
N SER A 91 1.08 10.03 -7.47
CA SER A 91 1.27 11.46 -7.19
C SER A 91 0.88 11.72 -5.74
N TRP A 92 1.74 12.40 -5.00
CA TRP A 92 1.43 12.94 -3.68
C TRP A 92 0.35 14.03 -3.82
N LYS A 93 -0.90 13.61 -4.04
CA LYS A 93 -2.06 14.48 -4.26
C LYS A 93 -2.92 14.65 -3.01
N TYR A 94 -2.55 13.99 -1.91
CA TYR A 94 -3.19 14.22 -0.62
C TYR A 94 -2.55 15.43 0.08
N ASP A 95 -2.80 16.60 -0.51
CA ASP A 95 -2.64 17.90 0.14
C ASP A 95 -3.92 18.20 0.92
N SER A 96 -4.09 17.55 2.07
CA SER A 96 -4.99 18.07 3.12
C SER A 96 -4.20 18.67 4.28
N PHE A 97 -3.04 19.29 3.99
CA PHE A 97 -2.52 20.30 4.90
C PHE A 97 -3.20 21.60 4.50
N GLY A 98 -4.23 21.96 5.29
CA GLY A 98 -5.00 23.17 5.09
C GLY A 98 -4.08 24.35 4.78
N SER A 99 -4.33 25.00 3.66
CA SER A 99 -3.79 26.31 3.35
C SER A 99 -4.12 27.26 4.51
N GLY A 100 -3.08 27.64 5.25
CA GLY A 100 -3.04 28.84 6.09
C GLY A 100 -2.12 29.86 5.44
#